data_AF-A0A8F5GWE5-F1
#
_entry.id   AF-A0A8F5GWE5-F1
#
_cell.length_a   1.000
_cell.length_b   1.000
_cell.length_c   1.000
_cell.angle_alpha   90.00
_cell.angle_beta   90.00
_cell.angle_gamma   90.00
#
_symmetry.space_group_name_H-M   'P 1'
#
loop_
_entity.id
_entity.type
_entity.pdbx_description
1 polymer ?
#
loop_
_entity_poly.entity_id
_entity_poly.type
_entity_poly.pdbx_seq_one_letter_code
_entity_poly.pdbx_strand_id
1 'polypeptide(L)'
;MSASPQQIREWIREADELLEKGDIVQASEKYYKAVEEAIKSLSRRSNLSVLKRLRYGRWSSELLFDAVYELGVNEIKEIWYIAWELHIDGFHEMKLTEERLRLVKDKIKKIIDYL
;
A
#
# COMPACT_ATOMS: atom_id res chain seq x y z
N MET A 1 -14.58 -7.55 1.65
CA MET A 1 -13.60 -8.36 2.37
C MET A 1 -12.23 -7.75 2.12
N SER A 2 -11.34 -7.66 3.12
CA SER A 2 -9.91 -7.37 2.88
C SER A 2 -9.21 -8.59 2.31
N ALA A 3 -8.14 -8.37 1.55
CA ALA A 3 -7.23 -9.43 1.16
C ALA A 3 -6.66 -10.18 2.38
N SER A 4 -6.37 -11.47 2.21
CA SER A 4 -5.67 -12.25 3.24
C SER A 4 -4.19 -11.83 3.31
N PRO A 5 -3.50 -12.03 4.45
CA PRO A 5 -2.06 -11.77 4.55
C PRO A 5 -1.25 -12.51 3.46
N GLN A 6 -1.70 -13.71 3.07
CA GLN A 6 -1.05 -14.47 2.00
C GLN A 6 -1.20 -13.80 0.63
N GLN A 7 -2.38 -13.26 0.32
CA GLN A 7 -2.61 -12.54 -0.93
C GLN A 7 -1.78 -11.24 -1.00
N ILE A 8 -1.60 -10.55 0.13
CA ILE A 8 -0.78 -9.34 0.19
C ILE A 8 0.70 -9.66 -0.05
N ARG A 9 1.21 -10.74 0.55
CA ARG A 9 2.57 -11.24 0.28
C ARG A 9 2.76 -11.62 -1.19
N GLU A 10 1.75 -12.22 -1.79
CA GLU A 10 1.79 -12.59 -3.21
C GLU A 10 1.85 -11.35 -4.11
N TRP A 11 1.08 -10.30 -3.83
CA TRP A 11 1.20 -9.04 -4.60
C TRP A 11 2.57 -8.38 -4.45
N ILE A 12 3.19 -8.44 -3.28
CA ILE A 12 4.57 -7.95 -3.11
C ILE A 12 5.54 -8.74 -3.99
N ARG A 13 5.41 -10.08 -4.03
CA ARG A 13 6.20 -10.95 -4.90
C ARG A 13 5.99 -10.62 -6.38
N GLU A 14 4.73 -10.48 -6.81
CA GLU A 14 4.39 -10.05 -8.17
C GLU A 14 4.99 -8.67 -8.51
N ALA A 15 4.98 -7.73 -7.56
CA ALA A 15 5.54 -6.40 -7.76
C ALA A 15 7.07 -6.44 -7.95
N ASP A 16 7.78 -7.29 -7.19
CA ASP A 16 9.20 -7.58 -7.42
C ASP A 16 9.44 -8.17 -8.80
N GLU A 17 8.66 -9.16 -9.22
CA GLU A 17 8.80 -9.79 -10.53
C GLU A 17 8.55 -8.81 -11.69
N LEU A 18 7.60 -7.88 -11.54
CA LEU A 18 7.34 -6.81 -12.50
C LEU A 18 8.51 -5.83 -12.56
N LEU A 19 9.05 -5.43 -11.41
CA LEU A 19 10.20 -4.55 -11.32
C LEU A 19 11.44 -5.16 -11.98
N GLU A 20 11.72 -6.45 -11.76
CA GLU A 20 12.86 -7.12 -12.40
C GLU A 20 12.69 -7.29 -13.91
N LYS A 21 11.45 -7.21 -14.43
CA LYS A 21 11.17 -7.15 -15.87
C LYS A 21 11.22 -5.72 -16.44
N GLY A 22 11.48 -4.72 -15.61
CA GLY A 22 11.49 -3.30 -15.99
C GLY A 22 10.10 -2.67 -16.10
N ASP A 23 9.03 -3.35 -15.66
CA ASP A 23 7.67 -2.81 -15.68
C ASP A 23 7.39 -1.97 -14.42
N ILE A 24 7.93 -0.75 -14.42
CA ILE A 24 7.87 0.18 -13.28
C ILE A 24 6.43 0.58 -12.97
N VAL A 25 5.60 0.78 -14.01
CA VAL A 25 4.21 1.23 -13.87
C VAL A 25 3.38 0.17 -13.15
N GLN A 26 3.44 -1.09 -13.61
CA GLN A 26 2.68 -2.17 -12.98
C GLN A 26 3.27 -2.56 -11.62
N ALA A 27 4.59 -2.53 -11.45
CA ALA A 27 5.21 -2.78 -10.16
C ALA A 27 4.74 -1.75 -9.11
N SER A 28 4.71 -0.46 -9.47
CA SER A 28 4.27 0.63 -8.60
C SER A 28 2.83 0.44 -8.12
N GLU A 29 1.92 0.17 -9.05
CA GLU A 29 0.50 -0.06 -8.71
C GLU A 29 0.32 -1.32 -7.87
N LYS A 30 1.10 -2.37 -8.13
CA LYS A 30 1.03 -3.61 -7.36
C LYS A 30 1.51 -3.41 -5.91
N TYR A 31 2.61 -2.69 -5.71
CA TYR A 31 3.08 -2.30 -4.37
C TYR A 31 2.04 -1.46 -3.63
N TYR A 32 1.45 -0.46 -4.29
CA TYR A 32 0.38 0.36 -3.72
C TYR A 32 -0.80 -0.51 -3.28
N LYS A 33 -1.31 -1.39 -4.15
CA LYS A 33 -2.42 -2.29 -3.83
C LYS A 33 -2.15 -3.18 -2.61
N ALA A 34 -0.93 -3.71 -2.50
CA ALA A 34 -0.53 -4.51 -1.36
C ALA A 34 -0.62 -3.72 -0.04
N VAL A 35 -0.12 -2.49 -0.03
CA VAL A 35 -0.19 -1.59 1.13
C VAL A 35 -1.63 -1.17 1.42
N GLU A 36 -2.41 -0.79 0.39
CA GLU A 36 -3.81 -0.40 0.55
C GLU A 36 -4.61 -1.51 1.25
N GLU A 37 -4.52 -2.75 0.78
CA GLU A 37 -5.24 -3.86 1.39
C GLU A 37 -4.71 -4.22 2.78
N ALA A 38 -3.41 -4.02 3.05
CA ALA A 38 -2.85 -4.15 4.38
C ALA A 38 -3.45 -3.12 5.35
N ILE A 39 -3.52 -1.83 4.98
CA ILE A 39 -4.16 -0.79 5.79
C ILE A 39 -5.62 -1.13 6.06
N LYS A 40 -6.38 -1.57 5.06
CA LYS A 40 -7.77 -2.00 5.24
C LYS A 40 -7.88 -3.19 6.20
N SER A 41 -6.95 -4.14 6.14
CA SER A 41 -6.92 -5.31 7.03
C SER A 41 -6.62 -4.90 8.48
N LEU A 42 -5.57 -4.11 8.68
CA LEU A 42 -5.18 -3.54 9.98
C LEU A 42 -6.30 -2.71 10.59
N SER A 43 -6.99 -1.91 9.78
CA SER A 43 -8.12 -1.09 10.24
C SER A 43 -9.22 -1.93 10.86
N ARG A 44 -9.51 -3.10 10.27
CA ARG A 44 -10.50 -4.05 10.79
C ARG A 44 -10.00 -4.76 12.05
N ARG A 45 -8.75 -5.23 12.06
CA ARG A 45 -8.15 -5.91 13.22
C ARG A 45 -8.09 -5.00 14.45
N SER A 46 -7.79 -3.72 14.25
CA SER A 46 -7.70 -2.71 15.31
C SER A 46 -9.05 -2.03 15.61
N ASN A 47 -10.13 -2.41 14.92
CA ASN A 47 -11.47 -1.84 15.09
C ASN A 47 -11.50 -0.29 15.03
N LEU A 48 -10.82 0.27 14.03
CA LEU A 48 -10.68 1.73 13.90
C LEU A 48 -12.02 2.42 13.65
N SER A 49 -12.14 3.64 14.16
CA SER A 49 -13.31 4.50 14.03
C SER A 49 -13.63 4.84 12.57
N VAL A 50 -12.60 4.92 11.71
CA VAL A 50 -12.75 5.12 10.25
C VAL A 50 -13.70 4.12 9.60
N LEU A 51 -13.83 2.90 10.13
CA LEU A 51 -14.74 1.89 9.61
C LEU A 51 -16.20 2.34 9.65
N LYS A 52 -16.57 3.20 10.62
CA LYS A 52 -17.92 3.77 10.75
C LYS A 52 -18.23 4.81 9.66
N ARG A 53 -17.20 5.35 9.02
CA ARG A 53 -17.29 6.36 7.96
C ARG A 53 -17.38 5.74 6.56
N LEU A 54 -17.17 4.42 6.43
CA LEU A 54 -17.28 3.72 5.15
C LEU A 54 -18.72 3.78 4.63
N ARG A 55 -18.90 4.34 3.43
CA ARG A 55 -20.19 4.32 2.73
C ARG A 55 -20.23 3.09 1.81
N TYR A 56 -21.15 2.17 2.08
CA TYR A 56 -21.28 0.90 1.34
C TYR A 56 -19.96 0.08 1.28
N GLY A 57 -19.14 0.18 2.33
CA GLY A 57 -17.85 -0.52 2.40
C GLY A 57 -16.76 0.00 1.45
N ARG A 58 -16.99 1.12 0.76
CA ARG A 58 -16.02 1.74 -0.14
C ARG A 58 -14.98 2.54 0.63
N TRP A 59 -13.73 2.42 0.19
CA TRP A 59 -12.59 3.18 0.69
C TRP A 59 -12.26 4.29 -0.30
N SER A 60 -12.07 5.51 0.21
CA SER A 60 -11.44 6.61 -0.52
C SER A 60 -9.99 6.76 -0.05
N SER A 61 -9.16 7.47 -0.82
CA SER A 61 -7.81 7.84 -0.38
C SER A 61 -7.84 8.60 0.95
N GLU A 62 -8.76 9.55 1.12
CA GLU A 62 -8.98 10.28 2.38
C GLU A 62 -9.19 9.32 3.57
N LEU A 63 -10.06 8.32 3.43
CA LEU A 63 -10.33 7.35 4.50
C LEU A 63 -9.12 6.44 4.77
N LEU A 64 -8.29 6.16 3.77
CA LEU A 64 -7.06 5.39 3.96
C LEU A 64 -6.00 6.22 4.71
N PHE A 65 -5.85 7.50 4.38
CA PHE A 65 -5.00 8.42 5.15
C PHE A 65 -5.47 8.51 6.60
N ASP A 66 -6.77 8.70 6.82
CA ASP A 66 -7.32 8.76 8.18
C ASP A 66 -7.09 7.46 8.96
N ALA A 67 -7.23 6.31 8.31
CA ALA A 67 -6.92 5.02 8.93
C ALA A 67 -5.45 4.92 9.34
N VAL A 68 -4.54 5.36 8.48
CA VAL A 68 -3.09 5.39 8.75
C VAL A 68 -2.76 6.33 9.91
N TYR A 69 -3.42 7.49 9.99
CA TYR A 69 -3.27 8.40 11.11
C TYR A 69 -3.81 7.81 12.41
N GLU A 70 -4.98 7.18 12.37
CA GLU A 70 -5.62 6.55 13.53
C GLU A 70 -4.84 5.34 14.04
N LEU A 71 -4.19 4.56 13.16
CA LEU A 71 -3.26 3.49 13.56
C LEU A 71 -2.10 4.01 14.40
N GLY A 72 -1.66 5.25 14.19
CA GLY A 72 -0.65 5.90 15.03
C GLY A 72 0.78 5.37 14.91
N VAL A 73 1.05 4.38 14.05
CA VAL A 73 2.39 3.79 13.87
C VAL A 73 3.20 4.57 12.84
N ASN A 74 4.32 5.16 13.25
CA ASN A 74 5.14 6.02 12.38
C ASN A 74 5.67 5.30 11.13
N GLU A 75 6.13 4.05 11.26
CA GLU A 75 6.63 3.30 10.09
C GLU A 75 5.50 2.98 9.10
N ILE A 76 4.28 2.70 9.57
CA ILE A 76 3.11 2.53 8.68
C ILE A 76 2.79 3.83 7.94
N LYS A 77 2.88 5.00 8.62
CA LYS A 77 2.71 6.30 7.98
C LYS A 77 3.73 6.50 6.87
N GLU A 78 5.02 6.27 7.14
CA GLU A 78 6.07 6.35 6.12
C GLU A 78 5.79 5.43 4.93
N ILE A 79 5.46 4.16 5.19
CA ILE A 79 5.12 3.18 4.16
C ILE A 79 3.94 3.67 3.31
N TRP A 80 2.90 4.21 3.93
CA TRP A 80 1.73 4.72 3.22
C TRP A 80 2.07 5.90 2.32
N TYR A 81 2.91 6.84 2.78
CA TYR A 81 3.36 7.96 1.94
C TYR A 81 4.17 7.50 0.74
N ILE A 82 5.04 6.51 0.90
CA ILE A 82 5.77 5.92 -0.22
C ILE A 82 4.79 5.22 -1.16
N ALA A 83 3.84 4.43 -0.65
CA ALA A 83 2.83 3.77 -1.48
C ALA A 83 1.98 4.78 -2.27
N TRP A 84 1.64 5.91 -1.65
CA TRP A 84 0.92 7.00 -2.31
C TRP A 84 1.75 7.66 -3.42
N GLU A 85 3.04 7.90 -3.19
CA GLU A 85 3.98 8.35 -4.23
C GLU A 85 4.02 7.35 -5.39
N LEU A 86 4.14 6.04 -5.12
CA LEU A 86 4.13 5.02 -6.18
C LEU A 86 2.84 5.02 -6.99
N HIS A 87 1.69 5.21 -6.35
CA HIS A 87 0.41 5.24 -7.03
C HIS A 87 0.27 6.48 -7.94
N ILE A 88 0.63 7.66 -7.43
CA ILE A 88 0.52 8.89 -8.20
C ILE A 88 1.63 9.00 -9.23
N ASP A 89 2.89 8.99 -8.80
CA ASP A 89 4.04 9.25 -9.65
C ASP A 89 4.39 8.04 -10.53
N GLY A 90 4.19 6.82 -10.02
CA GLY A 90 4.51 5.58 -10.73
C GLY A 90 3.41 5.10 -11.67
N PHE A 91 2.16 5.04 -11.21
CA PHE A 91 1.06 4.51 -12.01
C PHE A 91 0.30 5.58 -12.80
N HIS A 92 -0.13 6.67 -12.15
CA HIS A 92 -0.95 7.69 -12.81
C HIS A 92 -0.15 8.64 -13.70
N GLU A 93 1.02 9.09 -13.24
CA GLU A 93 1.84 10.08 -13.95
C GLU A 93 3.00 9.45 -14.73
N MET A 94 3.34 8.19 -14.47
CA MET A 94 4.40 7.43 -15.16
C MET A 94 5.77 8.14 -15.18
N LYS A 95 6.06 8.93 -14.13
CA LYS A 95 7.29 9.73 -14.00
C LYS A 95 8.28 9.15 -13.00
N LEU A 96 7.89 8.13 -12.23
CA LEU A 96 8.76 7.47 -11.26
C LEU A 96 9.88 6.71 -11.97
N THR A 97 11.12 6.90 -11.51
CA THR A 97 12.28 6.17 -12.05
C THR A 97 12.42 4.77 -11.43
N GLU A 98 13.02 3.84 -12.17
CA GLU A 98 13.37 2.52 -11.63
C GLU A 98 14.27 2.63 -10.41
N GLU A 99 15.26 3.54 -10.43
CA GLU A 99 16.15 3.80 -9.31
C GLU A 99 15.37 4.19 -8.05
N ARG A 100 14.41 5.12 -8.17
CA ARG A 100 13.56 5.54 -7.06
C ARG A 100 12.73 4.36 -6.53
N LEU A 101 12.13 3.56 -7.40
CA LEU A 101 11.35 2.40 -6.99
C LEU A 101 12.22 1.34 -6.27
N ARG A 102 13.43 1.07 -6.79
CA ARG A 102 14.39 0.15 -6.16
C ARG A 102 14.85 0.64 -4.79
N LEU A 103 15.02 1.96 -4.61
CA LEU A 103 15.42 2.55 -3.34
C LEU A 103 14.36 2.35 -2.24
N VAL A 104 13.07 2.37 -2.59
CA VAL A 104 11.97 2.34 -1.61
C VAL A 104 11.30 0.98 -1.45
N LYS A 105 11.53 0.02 -2.36
CA LYS A 105 10.83 -1.27 -2.36
C LYS A 105 10.94 -2.01 -1.03
N ASP A 106 12.13 -2.04 -0.42
CA ASP A 106 12.34 -2.77 0.83
C ASP A 106 11.64 -2.12 2.01
N LYS A 107 11.48 -0.78 2.01
CA LYS A 107 10.70 -0.08 3.02
C LYS A 107 9.22 -0.42 2.89
N ILE A 108 8.66 -0.44 1.68
CA ILE A 108 7.24 -0.83 1.47
C ILE A 108 6.97 -2.24 1.94
N LYS A 109 7.87 -3.18 1.66
CA LYS A 109 7.69 -4.60 1.99
C LYS A 109 7.49 -4.85 3.49
N LYS A 110 8.04 -4.00 4.35
CA LYS A 110 7.86 -4.07 5.81
C LYS A 110 6.40 -4.00 6.26
N ILE A 111 5.46 -3.58 5.41
CA ILE A 111 4.04 -3.64 5.74
C ILE A 111 3.59 -5.05 6.16
N ILE A 112 4.27 -6.09 5.67
CA ILE A 112 3.98 -7.49 6.02
C ILE A 112 4.23 -7.81 7.50
N ASP A 113 5.11 -7.08 8.17
CA ASP A 113 5.46 -7.32 9.58
C ASP A 113 4.30 -6.94 10.53
N TYR A 114 3.31 -6.20 10.01
CA TYR A 114 2.13 -5.77 10.74
C TYR A 114 0.92 -6.70 10.52
N LEU A 115 0.98 -7.62 9.54
CA LEU A 115 -0.15 -8.44 9.08
C LEU A 115 -0.41 -9.73 9.86
#